data_AF-A0A3D1PI46-F1
#
_entry.id   AF-A0A3D1PI46-F1
#
_cell.length_a   1.000
_cell.length_b   1.000
_cell.length_c   1.000
_cell.angle_alpha   90.00
_cell.angle_beta   90.00
_cell.angle_gamma   90.00
#
_symmetry.space_group_name_H-M   'P 1'
#
loop_
_entity.id
_entity.type
_entity.pdbx_description
1 polymer ?
#
loop_
_entity_poly.entity_id
_entity_poly.type
_entity_poly.pdbx_seq_one_letter_code
_entity_poly.pdbx_strand_id
1 'polypeptide(L)'
;MKQKNTQAANAYGGAKPIATKIKKWVETAKQLRTENIIFALPITRLTSIKSLCQDEIAAEHFALYLSKQVQKQTKDASCPSNLSPSEWEIHKTLIADAIAIKERYIENPTYEGKQSLQRLLRQIDELQGDDFRNVHWTTVHFVKSGYLLKLEYAIRCFTERDFPYYAYKLAREYTESYEPRYGSGLIPESVPRLLEVAEFWCNYYFGQNLNQKFPQLMEKG
;
A
#
# COMPACT_ATOMS: atom_id res chain seq x y z
N MET A 1 9.32 -2.46 -21.43
CA MET A 1 9.02 -2.83 -20.02
C MET A 1 8.92 -4.34 -19.75
N LYS A 2 8.33 -5.19 -20.63
CA LYS A 2 8.19 -6.64 -20.37
C LYS A 2 9.50 -7.44 -20.17
N GLN A 3 10.62 -7.04 -20.77
CA GLN A 3 11.87 -7.83 -20.71
C GLN A 3 12.74 -7.59 -19.46
N LYS A 4 12.65 -6.42 -18.80
CA LYS A 4 13.49 -6.12 -17.61
C LYS A 4 12.95 -6.75 -16.32
N ASN A 5 11.64 -6.93 -16.18
CA ASN A 5 11.06 -7.37 -14.90
C ASN A 5 11.00 -8.90 -14.75
N THR A 6 10.94 -9.66 -15.85
CA THR A 6 11.09 -11.13 -15.84
C THR A 6 12.50 -11.56 -15.42
N GLN A 7 13.51 -10.70 -15.62
CA GLN A 7 14.88 -10.94 -15.14
C GLN A 7 14.98 -10.86 -13.60
N ALA A 8 14.13 -10.09 -12.91
CA ALA A 8 14.18 -9.98 -11.45
C ALA A 8 13.81 -11.29 -10.71
N ALA A 9 12.88 -12.08 -11.26
CA ALA A 9 12.53 -13.39 -10.68
C ALA A 9 13.56 -14.49 -11.01
N ASN A 10 14.22 -14.40 -12.17
CA ASN A 10 15.17 -15.40 -12.67
C ASN A 10 16.62 -15.16 -12.20
N ALA A 11 17.02 -13.92 -11.88
CA ALA A 11 18.38 -13.59 -11.46
C ALA A 11 18.71 -14.02 -10.01
N TYR A 12 17.71 -14.36 -9.19
CA TYR A 12 17.89 -14.61 -7.74
C TYR A 12 17.39 -15.97 -7.23
N GLY A 13 17.16 -16.96 -8.10
CA GLY A 13 16.65 -18.28 -7.66
C GLY A 13 15.31 -18.23 -6.89
N GLY A 14 14.57 -17.11 -7.01
CA GLY A 14 13.59 -16.65 -6.02
C GLY A 14 12.11 -16.74 -6.43
N ALA A 15 11.81 -17.23 -7.63
CA ALA A 15 10.43 -17.31 -8.14
C ALA A 15 9.49 -18.13 -7.24
N LYS A 16 9.97 -19.25 -6.68
CA LYS A 16 9.17 -20.12 -5.80
C LYS A 16 8.89 -19.48 -4.43
N PRO A 17 9.88 -18.95 -3.68
CA PRO A 17 9.62 -18.20 -2.45
C PRO A 17 8.67 -17.00 -2.61
N ILE A 18 8.78 -16.25 -3.72
CA ILE A 18 7.87 -15.13 -4.03
C ILE A 18 6.45 -15.65 -4.25
N ALA A 19 6.28 -16.68 -5.09
CA ALA A 19 4.97 -17.28 -5.36
C ALA A 19 4.32 -17.81 -4.06
N THR A 20 5.10 -18.42 -3.16
CA THR A 20 4.59 -18.88 -1.86
C THR A 20 4.05 -17.74 -1.00
N LYS A 21 4.71 -16.58 -0.98
CA LYS A 21 4.23 -15.41 -0.22
C LYS A 21 2.91 -14.88 -0.77
N ILE A 22 2.82 -14.73 -2.09
CA ILE A 22 1.59 -14.25 -2.75
C ILE A 22 0.46 -15.26 -2.55
N LYS A 23 0.74 -16.56 -2.72
CA LYS A 23 -0.22 -17.64 -2.50
C LYS A 23 -0.85 -17.57 -1.10
N LYS A 24 -0.04 -17.34 -0.06
CA LYS A 24 -0.54 -17.20 1.33
C LYS A 24 -1.51 -16.03 1.50
N TRP A 25 -1.34 -14.94 0.77
CA TRP A 25 -2.29 -13.83 0.78
C TRP A 25 -3.59 -14.16 0.05
N VAL A 26 -3.51 -14.87 -1.08
CA VAL A 26 -4.71 -15.35 -1.79
C VAL A 26 -5.48 -16.38 -0.96
N GLU A 27 -4.77 -17.30 -0.29
CA GLU A 27 -5.35 -18.25 0.67
C GLU A 27 -6.03 -17.51 1.82
N THR A 28 -5.39 -16.46 2.37
CA THR A 28 -6.00 -15.60 3.40
C THR A 28 -7.25 -14.90 2.87
N ALA A 29 -7.24 -14.38 1.64
CA ALA A 29 -8.41 -13.77 1.02
C ALA A 29 -9.54 -14.77 0.75
N LYS A 30 -9.24 -16.04 0.45
CA LYS A 30 -10.22 -17.12 0.37
C LYS A 30 -10.80 -17.42 1.75
N GLN A 31 -9.93 -17.57 2.76
CA GLN A 31 -10.28 -17.78 4.16
C GLN A 31 -11.32 -16.76 4.64
N LEU A 32 -11.03 -15.48 4.44
CA LEU A 32 -11.88 -14.36 4.85
C LEU A 32 -13.26 -14.33 4.15
N ARG A 33 -13.41 -14.99 2.99
CA ARG A 33 -14.67 -15.05 2.23
C ARG A 33 -15.50 -16.28 2.58
N THR A 34 -14.85 -17.42 2.78
CA THR A 34 -15.53 -18.72 2.85
C THR A 34 -15.68 -19.25 4.27
N GLU A 35 -14.81 -18.83 5.19
CA GLU A 35 -14.86 -19.28 6.58
C GLU A 35 -15.66 -18.30 7.43
N ASN A 36 -16.41 -18.84 8.41
CA ASN A 36 -17.10 -18.03 9.41
C ASN A 36 -16.10 -17.56 10.47
N ILE A 37 -15.22 -16.64 10.08
CA ILE A 37 -14.25 -16.01 10.97
C ILE A 37 -14.97 -15.16 12.02
N ILE A 38 -14.55 -15.32 13.28
CA ILE A 38 -15.15 -14.63 14.44
C ILE A 38 -14.24 -13.48 14.91
N PHE A 39 -12.95 -13.56 14.61
CA PHE A 39 -11.95 -12.54 14.95
C PHE A 39 -11.13 -12.17 13.72
N ALA A 40 -10.64 -10.93 13.68
CA ALA A 40 -9.76 -10.44 12.64
C ALA A 40 -8.48 -11.29 12.56
N LEU A 41 -8.06 -11.63 11.34
CA LEU A 41 -6.80 -12.32 11.13
C LEU A 41 -5.63 -11.33 11.33
N PRO A 42 -4.47 -11.78 11.83
CA PRO A 42 -3.36 -10.88 12.15
C PRO A 42 -2.83 -10.13 10.91
N ILE A 43 -2.74 -8.81 11.02
CA ILE A 43 -2.16 -7.93 9.97
C ILE A 43 -0.67 -8.21 9.72
N THR A 44 0.00 -8.90 10.66
CA THR A 44 1.38 -9.36 10.53
C THR A 44 1.59 -10.33 9.36
N ARG A 45 0.52 -10.92 8.81
CA ARG A 45 0.56 -11.70 7.56
C ARG A 45 1.10 -10.92 6.35
N LEU A 46 1.08 -9.58 6.40
CA LEU A 46 1.64 -8.71 5.36
C LEU A 46 3.12 -8.36 5.54
N THR A 47 3.76 -8.80 6.62
CA THR A 47 5.20 -8.50 6.87
C THR A 47 6.12 -9.03 5.77
N SER A 48 5.70 -10.06 5.03
CA SER A 48 6.42 -10.58 3.87
C SER A 48 6.57 -9.56 2.72
N ILE A 49 5.80 -8.47 2.70
CA ILE A 49 5.99 -7.34 1.76
C ILE A 49 7.40 -6.77 1.87
N LYS A 50 7.96 -6.64 3.08
CA LYS A 50 9.33 -6.16 3.28
C LYS A 50 10.32 -6.98 2.43
N SER A 51 10.08 -8.28 2.34
CA SER A 51 10.93 -9.18 1.56
C SER A 51 10.67 -9.17 0.05
N LEU A 52 9.57 -8.56 -0.41
CA LEU A 52 9.28 -8.30 -1.83
C LEU A 52 9.79 -6.91 -2.26
N CYS A 53 10.14 -6.04 -1.32
CA CYS A 53 10.78 -4.76 -1.60
C CYS A 53 12.28 -4.86 -1.32
N GLN A 54 13.01 -5.76 -1.98
CA GLN A 54 14.48 -5.89 -1.76
C GLN A 54 15.27 -4.80 -2.48
N ASP A 55 14.71 -4.24 -3.55
CA ASP A 55 15.26 -3.12 -4.29
C ASP A 55 14.30 -1.93 -4.27
N GLU A 56 14.86 -0.73 -4.40
CA GLU A 56 14.13 0.54 -4.35
C GLU A 56 13.08 0.61 -5.47
N ILE A 57 13.41 0.11 -6.66
CA ILE A 57 12.52 0.14 -7.84
C ILE A 57 11.22 -0.64 -7.56
N ALA A 58 11.30 -1.82 -6.96
CA ALA A 58 10.12 -2.60 -6.59
C ALA A 58 9.23 -1.85 -5.59
N ALA A 59 9.83 -1.20 -4.59
CA ALA A 59 9.10 -0.42 -3.59
C ALA A 59 8.43 0.83 -4.20
N GLU A 60 9.12 1.54 -5.08
CA GLU A 60 8.61 2.71 -5.80
C GLU A 60 7.42 2.36 -6.69
N HIS A 61 7.52 1.28 -7.47
CA HIS A 61 6.42 0.82 -8.32
C HIS A 61 5.20 0.40 -7.50
N PHE A 62 5.42 -0.29 -6.38
CA PHE A 62 4.35 -0.68 -5.48
C PHE A 62 3.69 0.53 -4.81
N ALA A 63 4.51 1.47 -4.35
CA ALA A 63 4.04 2.71 -3.73
C ALA A 63 3.24 3.58 -4.72
N LEU A 64 3.69 3.69 -5.97
CA LEU A 64 2.95 4.36 -7.03
C LEU A 64 1.61 3.67 -7.29
N TYR A 65 1.61 2.34 -7.41
CA TYR A 65 0.39 1.56 -7.62
C TYR A 65 -0.64 1.84 -6.51
N LEU A 66 -0.26 1.72 -5.24
CA LEU A 66 -1.17 1.97 -4.12
C LEU A 66 -1.59 3.44 -4.02
N SER A 67 -0.72 4.38 -4.42
CA SER A 67 -1.10 5.80 -4.51
C SER A 67 -2.24 6.01 -5.51
N LYS A 68 -2.19 5.34 -6.66
CA LYS A 68 -3.28 5.38 -7.66
C LYS A 68 -4.57 4.77 -7.11
N GLN A 69 -4.49 3.71 -6.32
CA GLN A 69 -5.68 3.15 -5.67
C GLN A 69 -6.25 4.09 -4.61
N VAL A 70 -5.40 4.74 -3.82
CA VAL A 70 -5.81 5.82 -2.90
C VAL A 70 -6.52 6.93 -3.65
N GLN A 71 -6.00 7.39 -4.80
CA GLN A 71 -6.67 8.41 -5.60
C GLN A 71 -8.07 7.96 -6.04
N LYS A 72 -8.24 6.72 -6.49
CA LYS A 72 -9.57 6.19 -6.84
C LYS A 72 -10.51 6.20 -5.64
N GLN A 73 -10.06 5.70 -4.49
CA GLN A 73 -10.85 5.73 -3.25
C GLN A 73 -11.29 7.15 -2.88
N THR A 74 -10.41 8.15 -3.04
CA THR A 74 -10.77 9.55 -2.76
C THR A 74 -11.73 10.18 -3.77
N LYS A 75 -11.76 9.68 -5.01
CA LYS A 75 -12.71 10.15 -6.04
C LYS A 75 -14.12 9.62 -5.78
N ASP A 76 -14.21 8.39 -5.30
CA ASP A 76 -15.48 7.71 -5.04
C ASP A 76 -16.03 8.00 -3.63
N ALA A 77 -15.20 8.52 -2.72
CA ALA A 77 -15.59 8.84 -1.35
C ALA A 77 -16.25 10.22 -1.23
N SER A 78 -17.22 10.32 -0.32
CA SER A 78 -17.72 11.59 0.18
C SER A 78 -16.66 12.31 1.02
N CYS A 79 -16.80 13.63 1.15
CA CYS A 79 -15.97 14.42 2.06
C CYS A 79 -16.07 13.86 3.49
N PRO A 80 -14.95 13.52 4.15
CA PRO A 80 -14.96 13.10 5.55
C PRO A 80 -15.60 14.16 6.45
N SER A 81 -16.35 13.73 7.46
CA SER A 81 -17.09 14.63 8.36
C SER A 81 -16.21 15.54 9.21
N ASN A 82 -14.95 15.14 9.42
CA ASN A 82 -13.95 15.90 10.17
C ASN A 82 -13.18 16.92 9.31
N LEU A 83 -13.52 17.07 8.02
CA LEU A 83 -12.88 18.00 7.09
C LEU A 83 -13.91 18.92 6.45
N SER A 84 -13.51 20.17 6.18
CA SER A 84 -14.28 21.03 5.29
C SER A 84 -14.17 20.58 3.83
N PRO A 85 -15.15 20.91 2.96
CA PRO A 85 -15.05 20.62 1.53
C PRO A 85 -13.79 21.19 0.88
N SER A 86 -13.34 22.37 1.30
CA SER A 86 -12.12 22.99 0.77
C SER A 86 -10.86 22.21 1.14
N GLU A 87 -10.74 21.76 2.40
CA GLU A 87 -9.62 20.91 2.84
C GLU A 87 -9.63 19.57 2.09
N TRP A 88 -10.82 19.02 1.82
CA TRP A 88 -10.94 17.79 1.06
C TRP A 88 -10.45 17.93 -0.40
N GLU A 89 -10.75 19.04 -1.06
CA GLU A 89 -10.21 19.34 -2.39
C GLU A 89 -8.68 19.53 -2.37
N ILE A 90 -8.14 20.15 -1.32
CA ILE A 90 -6.67 20.27 -1.13
C ILE A 90 -6.05 18.87 -1.04
N HIS A 91 -6.62 17.96 -0.24
CA HIS A 91 -6.13 16.58 -0.13
C HIS A 91 -6.14 15.85 -1.47
N LYS A 92 -7.22 15.97 -2.25
CA LYS A 92 -7.31 15.32 -3.57
C LYS A 92 -6.27 15.87 -4.55
N THR A 93 -6.07 17.18 -4.55
CA THR A 93 -5.03 17.84 -5.37
C THR A 93 -3.64 17.33 -4.99
N LEU A 94 -3.33 17.30 -3.68
CA LEU A 94 -2.04 16.83 -3.18
C LEU A 94 -1.74 15.37 -3.57
N ILE A 95 -2.76 14.50 -3.52
CA ILE A 95 -2.65 13.11 -3.97
C ILE A 95 -2.34 13.05 -5.48
N ALA A 96 -3.02 13.85 -6.30
CA ALA A 96 -2.79 13.90 -7.74
C ALA A 96 -1.38 14.39 -8.09
N ASP A 97 -0.92 15.47 -7.46
CA ASP A 97 0.42 16.03 -7.68
C ASP A 97 1.52 15.05 -7.31
N ALA A 98 1.35 14.38 -6.16
CA ALA A 98 2.28 13.35 -5.72
C ALA A 98 2.38 12.19 -6.73
N ILE A 99 1.26 11.75 -7.30
CA ILE A 99 1.25 10.70 -8.34
C ILE A 99 2.02 11.18 -9.57
N ALA A 100 1.75 12.38 -10.07
CA ALA A 100 2.41 12.93 -11.25
C ALA A 100 3.93 13.12 -11.05
N ILE A 101 4.38 13.44 -9.83
CA ILE A 101 5.81 13.50 -9.51
C ILE A 101 6.42 12.10 -9.44
N LYS A 102 5.74 11.14 -8.79
CA LYS A 102 6.22 9.74 -8.70
C LYS A 102 6.35 9.08 -10.08
N GLU A 103 5.37 9.30 -10.97
CA GLU A 103 5.42 8.79 -12.35
C GLU A 103 6.65 9.33 -13.09
N ARG A 104 6.84 10.65 -13.09
CA ARG A 104 8.01 11.29 -13.73
C ARG A 104 9.33 10.83 -13.12
N TYR A 105 9.37 10.64 -11.80
CA TYR A 105 10.57 10.16 -11.12
C TYR A 105 10.92 8.72 -11.51
N ILE A 106 9.93 7.82 -11.61
CA ILE A 106 10.18 6.44 -12.07
C ILE A 106 10.73 6.42 -13.51
N GLU A 107 10.24 7.31 -14.38
CA GLU A 107 10.71 7.41 -15.75
C GLU A 107 12.13 8.02 -15.84
N ASN A 108 12.39 9.06 -15.05
CA ASN A 108 13.67 9.75 -15.01
C ASN A 108 14.00 10.20 -13.58
N PRO A 109 14.75 9.37 -12.80
CA PRO A 109 15.10 9.70 -11.43
C PRO A 109 16.02 10.91 -11.36
N THR A 110 15.51 12.03 -10.85
CA THR A 110 16.28 13.27 -10.67
C THR A 110 16.30 13.71 -9.21
N TYR A 111 17.37 14.41 -8.83
CA TYR A 111 17.47 15.05 -7.52
C TYR A 111 16.30 16.02 -7.25
N GLU A 112 15.90 16.80 -8.26
CA GLU A 112 14.77 17.74 -8.17
C GLU A 112 13.43 17.03 -7.97
N GLY A 113 13.23 15.87 -8.62
CA GLY A 113 12.05 15.03 -8.41
C GLY A 113 11.98 14.53 -6.97
N LYS A 114 13.12 14.05 -6.42
CA LYS A 114 13.23 13.62 -5.02
C LYS A 114 12.98 14.77 -4.04
N GLN A 115 13.53 15.95 -4.29
CA GLN A 115 13.24 17.15 -3.48
C GLN A 115 11.77 17.56 -3.54
N SER A 116 11.12 17.44 -4.70
CA SER A 116 9.71 17.78 -4.85
C SER A 116 8.83 16.84 -4.01
N LEU A 117 9.17 15.54 -3.97
CA LEU A 117 8.55 14.57 -3.06
C LEU A 117 8.76 14.92 -1.59
N GLN A 118 9.96 15.35 -1.20
CA GLN A 118 10.24 15.81 0.17
C GLN A 118 9.45 17.07 0.55
N ARG A 119 9.21 18.00 -0.38
CA ARG A 119 8.35 19.16 -0.13
C ARG A 119 6.90 18.75 0.09
N LEU A 120 6.40 17.77 -0.65
CA LEU A 120 5.06 17.22 -0.43
C LEU A 120 4.92 16.57 0.95
N LEU A 121 5.96 15.90 1.47
CA LEU A 121 5.92 15.37 2.84
C LEU A 121 5.68 16.49 3.86
N ARG A 122 6.36 17.64 3.74
CA ARG A 122 6.16 18.78 4.64
C ARG A 122 4.72 19.32 4.57
N GLN A 123 4.15 19.41 3.37
CA GLN A 123 2.76 19.82 3.20
C GLN A 123 1.77 18.83 3.83
N ILE A 124 2.07 17.52 3.73
CA ILE A 124 1.28 16.49 4.43
C ILE A 124 1.37 16.69 5.94
N ASP A 125 2.56 16.90 6.49
CA ASP A 125 2.77 17.11 7.93
C ASP A 125 1.98 18.34 8.41
N GLU A 126 2.04 19.47 7.69
CA GLU A 126 1.27 20.69 7.99
C GLU A 126 -0.24 20.44 8.02
N LEU A 127 -0.77 19.66 7.06
CA LEU A 127 -2.20 19.35 6.97
C LEU A 127 -2.65 18.39 8.08
N GLN A 128 -1.83 17.40 8.42
CA GLN A 128 -2.10 16.49 9.53
C GLN A 128 -2.05 17.23 10.88
N GLY A 129 -1.20 18.24 11.01
CA GLY A 129 -1.04 19.07 12.20
C GLY A 129 -0.15 18.44 13.27
N ASP A 130 -0.10 19.05 14.46
CA ASP A 130 0.82 18.68 15.54
C ASP A 130 0.12 17.96 16.72
N ASP A 131 -0.96 17.19 16.48
CA ASP A 131 -1.64 16.43 17.54
C ASP A 131 -0.84 15.18 17.92
N PHE A 132 0.27 15.40 18.62
CA PHE A 132 1.09 14.37 19.22
C PHE A 132 0.66 14.13 20.66
N ARG A 133 0.31 12.90 21.01
CA ARG A 133 -0.05 12.53 22.39
C ARG A 133 0.86 11.44 22.92
N ASN A 134 1.18 11.55 24.20
CA ASN A 134 1.94 10.53 24.91
C ASN A 134 0.99 9.42 25.39
N VAL A 135 1.22 8.20 24.91
CA VAL A 135 0.46 7.00 25.30
C VAL A 135 1.44 5.98 25.86
N HIS A 136 1.49 5.92 27.20
CA HIS A 136 2.21 5.01 28.12
C HIS A 136 3.69 4.70 27.86
N TRP A 137 4.13 4.52 26.61
CA TRP A 137 5.49 4.16 26.22
C TRP A 137 5.95 4.81 24.91
N THR A 138 5.11 5.61 24.23
CA THR A 138 5.51 6.32 23.00
C THR A 138 4.66 7.58 22.75
N THR A 139 5.17 8.46 21.91
CA THR A 139 4.43 9.59 21.34
C THR A 139 3.77 9.15 20.03
N VAL A 140 2.44 9.29 19.95
CA VAL A 140 1.65 8.95 18.77
C VAL A 140 1.09 10.20 18.13
N HIS A 141 1.27 10.33 16.82
CA HIS A 141 0.63 11.36 16.01
C HIS A 141 -0.81 10.93 15.67
N PHE A 142 -1.79 11.71 16.11
CA PHE A 142 -3.18 11.56 15.73
C PHE A 142 -3.41 12.19 14.35
N VAL A 143 -3.37 11.35 13.32
CA VAL A 143 -3.59 11.80 11.94
C VAL A 143 -5.05 12.18 11.70
N LYS A 144 -5.27 13.29 10.98
CA LYS A 144 -6.60 13.75 10.55
C LYS A 144 -7.12 13.01 9.33
N SER A 145 -6.22 12.57 8.44
CA SER A 145 -6.57 11.92 7.18
C SER A 145 -5.80 10.62 6.98
N GLY A 146 -6.53 9.51 6.96
CA GLY A 146 -5.99 8.20 6.62
C GLY A 146 -5.53 8.09 5.15
N TYR A 147 -6.03 8.94 4.25
CA TYR A 147 -5.56 9.01 2.86
C TYR A 147 -4.20 9.68 2.77
N LEU A 148 -4.01 10.78 3.49
CA LEU A 148 -2.72 11.47 3.54
C LEU A 148 -1.65 10.61 4.25
N LEU A 149 -2.00 9.85 5.28
CA LEU A 149 -1.07 8.92 5.93
C LEU A 149 -0.56 7.85 4.94
N LYS A 150 -1.46 7.30 4.10
CA LYS A 150 -1.06 6.38 3.03
C LYS A 150 -0.16 7.09 2.02
N LEU A 151 -0.48 8.33 1.64
CA LEU A 151 0.34 9.09 0.71
C LEU A 151 1.74 9.37 1.27
N GLU A 152 1.84 9.70 2.56
CA GLU A 152 3.11 9.91 3.28
C GLU A 152 4.00 8.66 3.17
N TYR A 153 3.48 7.50 3.57
CA TYR A 153 4.23 6.24 3.48
C TYR A 153 4.62 5.91 2.03
N ALA A 154 3.74 6.20 1.07
CA ALA A 154 4.07 5.99 -0.35
C ALA A 154 5.19 6.92 -0.83
N ILE A 155 5.25 8.17 -0.38
CA ILE A 155 6.34 9.09 -0.73
C ILE A 155 7.65 8.70 -0.04
N ARG A 156 7.58 8.17 1.19
CA ARG A 156 8.77 7.67 1.91
C ARG A 156 9.45 6.50 1.20
N CYS A 157 8.73 5.70 0.41
CA CYS A 157 9.33 4.67 -0.43
C CYS A 157 10.30 5.22 -1.50
N PHE A 158 10.22 6.50 -1.87
CA PHE A 158 11.11 7.16 -2.84
C PHE A 158 12.22 7.99 -2.17
N THR A 159 11.99 8.36 -0.91
CA THR A 159 12.79 9.38 -0.23
C THR A 159 13.70 8.80 0.85
N GLU A 160 13.30 7.69 1.45
CA GLU A 160 13.98 7.06 2.59
C GLU A 160 14.73 5.79 2.21
N ARG A 161 15.80 5.49 2.95
CA ARG A 161 16.58 4.26 2.74
C ARG A 161 15.86 2.99 3.22
N ASP A 162 15.00 3.10 4.23
CA ASP A 162 14.19 1.98 4.73
C ASP A 162 12.86 1.87 3.98
N PHE A 163 12.92 1.97 2.65
CA PHE A 163 11.76 1.78 1.78
C PHE A 163 11.01 0.45 1.99
N PRO A 164 11.62 -0.69 2.39
CA PRO A 164 10.85 -1.92 2.65
C PRO A 164 9.91 -1.77 3.85
N TYR A 165 10.35 -1.04 4.88
CA TYR A 165 9.50 -0.72 6.03
C TYR A 165 8.31 0.15 5.64
N TYR A 166 8.54 1.21 4.86
CA TYR A 166 7.47 2.11 4.43
C TYR A 166 6.50 1.45 3.45
N ALA A 167 6.97 0.56 2.57
CA ALA A 167 6.11 -0.24 1.71
C ALA A 167 5.19 -1.18 2.53
N TYR A 168 5.72 -1.79 3.60
CA TYR A 168 4.91 -2.58 4.52
C TYR A 168 3.88 -1.71 5.26
N LYS A 169 4.29 -0.54 5.79
CA LYS A 169 3.38 0.39 6.48
C LYS A 169 2.26 0.86 5.54
N LEU A 170 2.60 1.23 4.32
CA LEU A 170 1.63 1.60 3.29
C LEU A 170 0.60 0.48 3.04
N ALA A 171 1.07 -0.74 2.80
CA ALA A 171 0.17 -1.87 2.53
C ALA A 171 -0.68 -2.22 3.74
N ARG A 172 -0.12 -2.12 4.95
CA ARG A 172 -0.87 -2.28 6.20
C ARG A 172 -1.99 -1.27 6.30
N GLU A 173 -1.70 0.04 6.21
CA GLU A 173 -2.73 1.08 6.28
C GLU A 173 -3.76 0.97 5.16
N TYR A 174 -3.35 0.43 4.01
CA TYR A 174 -4.24 0.20 2.87
C TYR A 174 -5.23 -0.94 3.13
N THR A 175 -4.80 -2.02 3.79
CA THR A 175 -5.57 -3.28 3.88
C THR A 175 -6.23 -3.51 5.23
N GLU A 176 -5.62 -3.02 6.32
CA GLU A 176 -6.14 -3.17 7.67
C GLU A 176 -7.49 -2.50 7.80
N SER A 177 -8.41 -3.13 8.52
CA SER A 177 -9.72 -2.58 8.80
C SER A 177 -10.16 -2.94 10.19
N TYR A 178 -11.15 -2.20 10.68
CA TYR A 178 -11.72 -2.38 12.00
C TYR A 178 -13.24 -2.47 11.87
N GLU A 179 -13.79 -3.50 12.47
CA GLU A 179 -15.22 -3.61 12.74
C GLU A 179 -15.38 -4.14 14.17
N PRO A 180 -16.28 -3.58 15.02
CA PRO A 180 -16.43 -4.02 16.41
C PRO A 180 -16.62 -5.54 16.58
N ARG A 181 -17.25 -6.19 15.60
CA ARG A 181 -17.46 -7.65 15.58
C ARG A 181 -16.16 -8.44 15.51
N TYR A 182 -15.20 -7.99 14.70
CA TYR A 182 -13.97 -8.74 14.41
C TYR A 182 -12.74 -8.19 15.15
N GLY A 183 -12.77 -6.92 15.56
CA GLY A 183 -11.59 -6.17 16.01
C GLY A 183 -10.79 -5.61 14.84
N SER A 184 -9.52 -5.27 15.09
CA SER A 184 -8.61 -4.69 14.10
C SER A 184 -7.74 -5.77 13.44
N GLY A 185 -7.66 -5.76 12.11
CA GLY A 185 -6.77 -6.63 11.37
C GLY A 185 -7.23 -6.85 9.94
N LEU A 186 -7.05 -8.07 9.45
CA LEU A 186 -7.63 -8.51 8.19
C LEU A 186 -9.01 -9.13 8.47
N ILE A 187 -10.04 -8.51 7.90
CA ILE A 187 -11.46 -8.89 8.04
C ILE A 187 -12.07 -9.12 6.64
N PRO A 188 -13.32 -9.60 6.50
CA PRO A 188 -13.93 -9.79 5.18
C PRO A 188 -13.83 -8.56 4.25
N GLU A 189 -13.99 -7.36 4.80
CA GLU A 189 -13.91 -6.07 4.12
C GLU A 189 -12.47 -5.74 3.65
N SER A 190 -11.45 -6.40 4.21
CA SER A 190 -10.07 -6.27 3.76
C SER A 190 -9.80 -7.04 2.46
N VAL A 191 -10.64 -8.01 2.08
CA VAL A 191 -10.40 -8.92 0.96
C VAL A 191 -10.10 -8.22 -0.37
N PRO A 192 -10.88 -7.23 -0.83
CA PRO A 192 -10.61 -6.57 -2.11
C PRO A 192 -9.20 -5.94 -2.14
N ARG A 193 -8.83 -5.26 -1.05
CA ARG A 193 -7.56 -4.55 -0.92
C ARG A 193 -6.38 -5.51 -0.78
N LEU A 194 -6.57 -6.63 -0.07
CA LEU A 194 -5.58 -7.69 0.01
C LEU A 194 -5.31 -8.33 -1.35
N LEU A 195 -6.37 -8.55 -2.15
CA LEU A 195 -6.25 -9.09 -3.50
C LEU A 195 -5.56 -8.11 -4.46
N GLU A 196 -5.81 -6.81 -4.35
CA GLU A 196 -5.09 -5.80 -5.13
C GLU A 196 -3.58 -5.79 -4.85
N VAL A 197 -3.18 -5.93 -3.58
CA VAL A 197 -1.77 -6.08 -3.19
C VAL A 197 -1.17 -7.35 -3.80
N ALA A 198 -1.87 -8.48 -3.69
CA ALA A 198 -1.40 -9.75 -4.24
C ALA A 198 -1.31 -9.71 -5.78
N GLU A 199 -2.28 -9.09 -6.44
CA GLU A 199 -2.36 -8.89 -7.89
C GLU A 199 -1.20 -8.03 -8.40
N PHE A 200 -0.87 -6.93 -7.72
CA PHE A 200 0.30 -6.12 -8.06
C PHE A 200 1.57 -6.98 -8.07
N TRP A 201 1.86 -7.69 -6.98
CA TRP A 201 3.09 -8.45 -6.85
C TRP A 201 3.15 -9.63 -7.82
N CYS A 202 1.99 -10.22 -8.14
CA CYS A 202 1.90 -11.29 -9.12
C CYS A 202 2.26 -10.79 -10.52
N ASN A 203 1.70 -9.65 -10.91
CA ASN A 203 2.03 -9.01 -12.19
C ASN A 203 3.49 -8.54 -12.23
N TYR A 204 3.98 -7.94 -11.15
CA TYR A 204 5.34 -7.39 -11.08
C TYR A 204 6.41 -8.48 -11.30
N TYR A 205 6.30 -9.62 -10.60
CA TYR A 205 7.31 -10.67 -10.64
C TYR A 205 7.08 -11.74 -11.70
N PHE A 206 5.83 -11.99 -12.10
CA PHE A 206 5.50 -13.09 -13.01
C PHE A 206 4.88 -12.64 -14.33
N GLY A 207 4.51 -11.37 -14.47
CA GLY A 207 3.79 -10.88 -15.65
C GLY A 207 2.42 -11.54 -15.83
N GLN A 208 1.85 -12.05 -14.74
CA GLN A 208 0.60 -12.82 -14.70
C GLN A 208 -0.33 -12.23 -13.65
N ASN A 209 -1.63 -12.25 -13.91
CA ASN A 209 -2.65 -11.96 -12.91
C ASN A 209 -2.87 -13.17 -11.97
N LEU A 210 -3.62 -12.97 -10.88
CA LEU A 210 -3.87 -14.03 -9.91
C LEU A 210 -4.65 -15.22 -10.50
N ASN A 211 -5.55 -15.00 -11.46
CA ASN A 211 -6.31 -16.08 -12.12
C ASN A 211 -5.42 -16.98 -12.98
N GLN A 212 -4.38 -16.41 -13.60
CA GLN A 212 -3.40 -17.17 -14.38
C GLN A 212 -2.43 -17.93 -13.47
N LYS A 213 -1.97 -17.31 -12.38
CA LYS A 213 -0.94 -17.88 -11.51
C LYS A 213 -1.50 -18.87 -10.48
N PHE A 214 -2.68 -18.60 -9.95
CA PHE A 214 -3.32 -19.36 -8.87
C PHE A 214 -4.80 -19.66 -9.16
N PRO A 215 -5.13 -20.29 -10.31
CA PRO A 215 -6.52 -20.49 -10.75
C PRO A 215 -7.40 -21.15 -9.68
N GLN A 216 -6.91 -22.23 -9.05
CA GLN A 216 -7.62 -23.00 -8.03
C GLN A 216 -7.98 -22.22 -6.75
N LEU A 217 -7.31 -21.08 -6.50
CA LEU A 217 -7.58 -20.24 -5.34
C LEU A 217 -8.52 -19.07 -5.66
N MET A 218 -8.69 -18.76 -6.95
CA MET A 218 -9.54 -17.67 -7.42
C MET A 218 -10.96 -18.13 -7.80
N GLU A 219 -11.16 -19.43 -8.00
CA GLU A 219 -12.49 -20.03 -8.15
C GLU A 219 -13.42 -19.62 -6.98
N LYS A 220 -14.65 -19.23 -7.32
CA LYS A 220 -15.68 -18.92 -6.33
C LYS A 220 -16.10 -20.23 -5.65
N GLY A 221 -15.66 -20.42 -4.42
CA GLY A 221 -16.32 -21.33 -3.48
C GLY A 221 -17.62 -20.71 -2.99
#